data_AF-A0A2M7U1N6-F1
#
_entry.id   AF-A0A2M7U1N6-F1
#
_cell.length_a   1.000
_cell.length_b   1.000
_cell.length_c   1.000
_cell.angle_alpha   90.00
_cell.angle_beta   90.00
_cell.angle_gamma   90.00
#
_symmetry.space_group_name_H-M   'P 1'
#
loop_
_entity.id
_entity.type
_entity.pdbx_description
1 polymer ?
#
loop_
_entity_poly.entity_id
_entity_poly.type
_entity_poly.pdbx_seq_one_letter_code
_entity_poly.pdbx_strand_id
1 'polypeptide(L)'
;MSVEQGDRFLSQSWQMRDAFEEIDNLYPQLQPVKFLDAKSFQTMQSATHDYVFAGISWLANRSNDPYLEEIGTTAWWVGQQRVVPMVPVNDIQKAAFNRGFSKEQALSMLPFMPLQITQPFGEGNVQVGAATVLLPFNIVFEARKSPIQALAKIASMASQMSDYVNDRYDYPNEVAQRGVASYAHILDKASRLYDDFKLRPDEQEILEYFPDGIDSLPDYMRRPGINGNQISNFRMN
;
A
#
# COMPACT_ATOMS: atom_id res chain seq x y z
N MET A 1 -11.07 -9.09 -11.18
CA MET A 1 -10.49 -9.28 -12.53
C MET A 1 -8.99 -9.19 -12.35
N SER A 2 -8.22 -10.21 -12.74
CA SER A 2 -6.78 -10.25 -12.51
C SER A 2 -6.01 -9.26 -13.40
N VAL A 3 -4.83 -8.85 -12.93
CA VAL A 3 -3.89 -8.00 -13.65
C VAL A 3 -2.79 -8.86 -14.26
N GLU A 4 -2.96 -9.28 -15.51
CA GLU A 4 -2.00 -10.17 -16.19
C GLU A 4 -0.58 -9.60 -16.24
N GLN A 5 -0.41 -8.29 -16.44
CA GLN A 5 0.92 -7.67 -16.46
C GLN A 5 1.62 -7.72 -15.09
N GLY A 6 0.87 -7.93 -14.01
CA GLY A 6 1.38 -8.07 -12.65
C GLY A 6 2.06 -9.42 -12.41
N ASP A 7 1.75 -10.45 -13.20
CA ASP A 7 2.33 -11.80 -13.03
C ASP A 7 3.84 -11.83 -13.24
N ARG A 8 4.43 -10.83 -13.94
CA ARG A 8 5.89 -10.70 -14.07
C ARG A 8 6.61 -10.47 -12.73
N PHE A 9 5.88 -10.03 -11.70
CA PHE A 9 6.41 -9.77 -10.36
C PHE A 9 6.22 -10.95 -9.40
N LEU A 10 5.54 -12.01 -9.82
CA LEU A 10 5.04 -13.06 -8.94
C LEU A 10 5.68 -14.41 -9.27
N SER A 11 5.94 -15.19 -8.23
CA SER A 11 6.18 -16.62 -8.40
C SER A 11 4.86 -17.35 -8.75
N GLN A 12 4.96 -18.64 -9.06
CA GLN A 12 3.78 -19.49 -9.27
C GLN A 12 3.04 -19.80 -7.95
N SER A 13 3.63 -19.46 -6.80
CA SER A 13 3.04 -19.71 -5.49
C SER A 13 1.85 -18.79 -5.21
N TRP A 14 0.90 -19.33 -4.45
CA TRP A 14 -0.26 -18.61 -3.93
C TRP A 14 -0.08 -18.25 -2.45
N GLN A 15 1.05 -18.58 -1.85
CA GLN A 15 1.31 -18.32 -0.44
C GLN A 15 1.67 -16.84 -0.23
N MET A 16 1.22 -16.26 0.88
CA MET A 16 1.56 -14.88 1.25
C MET A 16 3.05 -14.70 1.51
N ARG A 17 3.74 -15.75 2.00
CA ARG A 17 5.18 -15.73 2.29
C ARG A 17 6.03 -15.57 1.04
N ASP A 18 5.50 -16.00 -0.10
CA ASP A 18 6.22 -16.03 -1.36
C ASP A 18 5.89 -14.81 -2.24
N ALA A 19 5.07 -13.87 -1.73
CA ALA A 19 4.57 -12.71 -2.47
C ALA A 19 5.67 -11.80 -3.05
N PHE A 20 6.89 -11.88 -2.51
CA PHE A 20 8.03 -11.07 -2.94
C PHE A 20 9.23 -11.91 -3.41
N GLU A 21 9.10 -13.24 -3.49
CA GLU A 21 10.21 -14.15 -3.78
C GLU A 21 10.90 -13.81 -5.12
N GLU A 22 10.10 -13.61 -6.18
CA GLU A 22 10.62 -13.28 -7.51
C GLU A 22 11.41 -11.96 -7.50
N ILE A 23 10.91 -10.95 -6.78
CA ILE A 23 11.57 -9.65 -6.69
C ILE A 23 12.78 -9.68 -5.76
N ASP A 24 12.78 -10.53 -4.73
CA ASP A 24 13.97 -10.70 -3.92
C ASP A 24 15.14 -11.25 -4.72
N ASN A 25 14.87 -12.19 -5.63
CA ASN A 25 15.85 -12.75 -6.56
C ASN A 25 16.41 -11.73 -7.56
N LEU A 26 15.67 -10.67 -7.89
CA LEU A 26 16.15 -9.58 -8.75
C LEU A 26 17.10 -8.61 -8.02
N TYR A 27 17.05 -8.57 -6.69
CA TYR A 27 17.75 -7.57 -5.88
C TYR A 27 18.64 -8.15 -4.77
N PRO A 28 19.39 -9.27 -4.97
CA PRO A 28 20.09 -9.97 -3.89
C PRO A 28 21.13 -9.10 -3.15
N GLN A 29 21.64 -8.05 -3.81
CA GLN A 29 22.67 -7.14 -3.30
C GLN A 29 22.16 -6.04 -2.36
N LEU A 30 20.84 -5.85 -2.20
CA LEU A 30 20.33 -4.76 -1.37
C LEU A 30 20.62 -4.99 0.12
N GLN A 31 21.18 -3.98 0.77
CA GLN A 31 21.53 -3.98 2.20
C GLN A 31 20.82 -2.84 2.93
N PRO A 32 20.43 -3.02 4.22
CA PRO A 32 19.78 -1.98 5.02
C PRO A 32 20.63 -0.71 5.05
N VAL A 33 20.04 0.42 4.70
CA VAL A 33 20.85 1.59 4.37
C VAL A 33 21.05 2.49 5.58
N LYS A 34 22.31 2.81 5.89
CA LYS A 34 22.66 3.96 6.75
C LYS A 34 22.99 5.23 5.94
N PHE A 35 23.54 5.11 4.74
CA PHE A 35 23.76 6.23 3.80
C PHE A 35 23.75 5.72 2.34
N LEU A 36 22.87 6.30 1.49
CA LEU A 36 22.83 5.99 0.04
C LEU A 36 23.67 7.02 -0.72
N ASP A 37 24.63 6.55 -1.50
CA ASP A 37 25.13 7.36 -2.62
C ASP A 37 24.05 7.47 -3.71
N ALA A 38 24.25 8.33 -4.72
CA ALA A 38 23.24 8.59 -5.75
C ALA A 38 22.83 7.33 -6.53
N LYS A 39 23.77 6.42 -6.81
CA LYS A 39 23.52 5.18 -7.56
C LYS A 39 22.73 4.18 -6.72
N SER A 40 23.10 4.04 -5.45
CA SER A 40 22.41 3.20 -4.47
C SER A 40 21.00 3.74 -4.23
N PHE A 41 20.82 5.06 -4.21
CA PHE A 41 19.53 5.70 -4.08
C PHE A 41 18.59 5.35 -5.23
N GLN A 42 19.03 5.50 -6.47
CA GLN A 42 18.23 5.11 -7.65
C GLN A 42 17.88 3.62 -7.63
N THR A 43 18.84 2.76 -7.25
CA THR A 43 18.59 1.31 -7.12
C THR A 43 17.52 1.03 -6.07
N MET A 44 17.57 1.70 -4.91
CA MET A 44 16.54 1.58 -3.87
C MET A 44 15.18 2.11 -4.31
N GLN A 45 15.13 3.18 -5.11
CA GLN A 45 13.87 3.67 -5.67
C GLN A 45 13.22 2.62 -6.58
N SER A 46 13.97 2.06 -7.54
CA SER A 46 13.46 1.01 -8.43
C SER A 46 13.02 -0.22 -7.64
N ALA A 47 13.85 -0.71 -6.71
CA ALA A 47 13.50 -1.84 -5.88
C ALA A 47 12.23 -1.58 -5.05
N THR A 48 12.10 -0.41 -4.43
CA THR A 48 10.91 -0.07 -3.65
C THR A 48 9.65 -0.11 -4.50
N HIS A 49 9.71 0.41 -5.73
CA HIS A 49 8.59 0.29 -6.67
C HIS A 49 8.27 -1.17 -6.99
N ASP A 50 9.27 -1.97 -7.35
CA ASP A 50 9.05 -3.35 -7.76
C ASP A 50 8.49 -4.22 -6.62
N TYR A 51 8.98 -4.03 -5.39
CA TYR A 51 8.41 -4.69 -4.20
C TYR A 51 6.95 -4.28 -3.96
N VAL A 52 6.64 -2.99 -4.08
CA VAL A 52 5.25 -2.52 -3.91
C VAL A 52 4.35 -3.09 -4.99
N PHE A 53 4.79 -3.09 -6.26
CA PHE A 53 4.03 -3.67 -7.35
C PHE A 53 3.91 -5.20 -7.26
N ALA A 54 4.88 -5.91 -6.69
CA ALA A 54 4.75 -7.34 -6.38
C ALA A 54 3.63 -7.59 -5.36
N GLY A 55 3.62 -6.84 -4.25
CA GLY A 55 2.54 -6.94 -3.26
C GLY A 55 1.17 -6.62 -3.85
N ILE A 56 1.06 -5.53 -4.64
CA ILE A 56 -0.17 -5.16 -5.36
C ILE A 56 -0.61 -6.29 -6.30
N SER A 57 0.32 -6.86 -7.06
CA SER A 57 0.03 -7.94 -8.01
C SER A 57 -0.43 -9.20 -7.28
N TRP A 58 0.18 -9.52 -6.13
CA TRP A 58 -0.25 -10.66 -5.32
C TRP A 58 -1.68 -10.46 -4.82
N LEU A 59 -2.02 -9.27 -4.33
CA LEU A 59 -3.40 -8.96 -3.91
C LEU A 59 -4.38 -9.14 -5.08
N ALA A 60 -4.04 -8.62 -6.25
CA ALA A 60 -4.86 -8.67 -7.45
C ALA A 60 -5.05 -10.08 -8.05
N ASN A 61 -4.03 -10.94 -7.95
CA ASN A 61 -3.96 -12.18 -8.74
C ASN A 61 -3.84 -13.47 -7.94
N ARG A 62 -3.46 -13.41 -6.65
CA ARG A 62 -3.14 -14.59 -5.82
C ARG A 62 -3.85 -14.64 -4.47
N SER A 63 -4.55 -13.56 -4.08
CA SER A 63 -5.18 -13.49 -2.75
C SER A 63 -6.36 -14.46 -2.58
N ASN A 64 -7.02 -14.85 -3.68
CA ASN A 64 -8.25 -15.64 -3.70
C ASN A 64 -9.30 -15.07 -2.72
N ASP A 65 -9.42 -13.75 -2.72
CA ASP A 65 -10.26 -12.97 -1.84
C ASP A 65 -10.82 -11.80 -2.67
N PRO A 66 -12.12 -11.77 -2.95
CA PRO A 66 -12.70 -10.78 -3.86
C PRO A 66 -12.41 -9.33 -3.46
N TYR A 67 -12.36 -9.03 -2.16
CA TYR A 67 -12.05 -7.70 -1.67
C TYR A 67 -10.60 -7.32 -1.93
N LEU A 68 -9.66 -8.21 -1.62
CA LEU A 68 -8.23 -7.98 -1.86
C LEU A 68 -7.91 -7.90 -3.36
N GLU A 69 -8.57 -8.72 -4.18
CA GLU A 69 -8.45 -8.68 -5.63
C GLU A 69 -8.91 -7.32 -6.18
N GLU A 70 -10.02 -6.79 -5.69
CA GLU A 70 -10.55 -5.49 -6.10
C GLU A 70 -9.58 -4.35 -5.75
N ILE A 71 -9.15 -4.23 -4.49
CA ILE A 71 -8.24 -3.14 -4.11
C ILE A 71 -6.86 -3.28 -4.77
N GLY A 72 -6.37 -4.51 -4.97
CA GLY A 72 -5.11 -4.78 -5.67
C GLY A 72 -5.18 -4.36 -7.13
N THR A 73 -6.27 -4.74 -7.82
CA THR A 73 -6.51 -4.36 -9.21
C THR A 73 -6.59 -2.84 -9.37
N THR A 74 -7.33 -2.17 -8.48
CA THR A 74 -7.45 -0.72 -8.50
C THR A 74 -6.11 -0.05 -8.25
N ALA A 75 -5.37 -0.45 -7.21
CA ALA A 75 -4.06 0.10 -6.89
C ALA A 75 -3.05 -0.08 -8.04
N TRP A 76 -3.11 -1.20 -8.76
CA TRP A 76 -2.30 -1.42 -9.96
C TRP A 76 -2.56 -0.35 -11.02
N TRP A 77 -3.82 -0.17 -11.42
CA TRP A 77 -4.16 0.78 -12.48
C TRP A 77 -3.84 2.21 -12.09
N VAL A 78 -4.17 2.58 -10.86
CA VAL A 78 -3.87 3.90 -10.30
C VAL A 78 -2.36 4.19 -10.29
N GLY A 79 -1.56 3.20 -9.90
CA GLY A 79 -0.10 3.30 -9.89
C GLY A 79 0.50 3.38 -11.28
N GLN A 80 0.07 2.52 -12.22
CA GLN A 80 0.56 2.50 -13.60
C GLN A 80 0.21 3.77 -14.38
N GLN A 81 -1.03 4.25 -14.23
CA GLN A 81 -1.51 5.47 -14.88
C GLN A 81 -1.01 6.75 -14.20
N ARG A 82 -0.28 6.64 -13.08
CA ARG A 82 0.21 7.76 -12.26
C ARG A 82 -0.91 8.70 -11.79
N VAL A 83 -2.13 8.18 -11.62
CA VAL A 83 -3.27 8.91 -11.06
C VAL A 83 -2.98 9.30 -9.62
N VAL A 84 -2.39 8.37 -8.86
CA VAL A 84 -1.80 8.64 -7.54
C VAL A 84 -0.30 8.30 -7.63
N PRO A 85 0.58 9.30 -7.78
CA PRO A 85 2.02 9.07 -7.84
C PRO A 85 2.52 8.38 -6.58
N MET A 86 3.31 7.32 -6.76
CA MET A 86 4.03 6.65 -5.69
C MET A 86 5.47 7.14 -5.67
N VAL A 87 5.92 7.69 -4.55
CA VAL A 87 7.22 8.36 -4.42
C VAL A 87 8.03 7.67 -3.33
N PRO A 88 9.06 6.88 -3.70
CA PRO A 88 9.97 6.28 -2.75
C PRO A 88 10.80 7.33 -1.99
N VAL A 89 10.86 7.18 -0.68
CA VAL A 89 11.55 8.09 0.24
C VAL A 89 12.35 7.33 1.28
N ASN A 90 13.47 7.92 1.70
CA ASN A 90 14.27 7.38 2.80
C ASN A 90 13.64 7.61 4.17
N ASP A 91 12.92 8.72 4.33
CA ASP A 91 12.30 9.15 5.58
C ASP A 91 10.94 9.77 5.29
N ILE A 92 9.88 9.06 5.71
CA ILE A 92 8.48 9.47 5.53
C ILE A 92 8.19 10.74 6.31
N GLN A 93 8.70 10.87 7.53
CA GLN A 93 8.40 12.01 8.40
C GLN A 93 9.03 13.28 7.83
N LYS A 94 10.30 13.20 7.41
CA LYS A 94 10.98 14.32 6.72
C LYS A 94 10.29 14.67 5.40
N ALA A 95 9.87 13.67 4.64
CA ALA A 95 9.16 13.91 3.38
C ALA A 95 7.79 14.56 3.60
N ALA A 96 7.03 14.14 4.64
CA ALA A 96 5.76 14.75 4.99
C ALA A 96 5.93 16.21 5.48
N PHE A 97 6.95 16.48 6.31
CA PHE A 97 7.28 17.84 6.72
C PHE A 97 7.59 18.75 5.51
N ASN A 98 8.41 18.27 4.57
CA ASN A 98 8.72 18.99 3.32
C ASN A 98 7.50 19.19 2.41
N ARG A 99 6.43 18.42 2.64
CA ARG A 99 5.15 18.54 1.95
C ARG A 99 4.16 19.45 2.69
N GLY A 100 4.56 20.09 3.78
CA GLY A 100 3.78 21.14 4.46
C GLY A 100 3.03 20.68 5.70
N PHE A 101 3.20 19.44 6.16
CA PHE A 101 2.72 19.03 7.47
C PHE A 101 3.49 19.75 8.59
N SER A 102 2.84 20.03 9.72
CA SER A 102 3.54 20.52 10.90
C SER A 102 4.57 19.50 11.36
N LYS A 103 5.60 19.95 12.10
CA LYS A 103 6.63 19.05 12.65
C LYS A 103 6.00 17.99 13.54
N GLU A 104 5.03 18.37 14.36
CA GLU A 104 4.29 17.49 15.27
C GLU A 104 3.50 16.44 14.48
N GLN A 105 2.77 16.88 13.44
CA GLN A 105 2.04 15.97 12.55
C GLN A 105 2.99 14.99 11.86
N ALA A 106 4.09 15.48 11.29
CA ALA A 106 5.08 14.63 10.60
C ALA A 106 5.72 13.60 11.55
N LEU A 107 6.05 13.99 12.79
CA LEU A 107 6.64 13.09 13.78
C LEU A 107 5.65 12.05 14.33
N SER A 108 4.35 12.33 14.26
CA SER A 108 3.31 11.37 14.66
C SER A 108 3.08 10.24 13.64
N MET A 109 3.58 10.40 12.41
CA MET A 109 3.42 9.41 11.34
C MET A 109 4.33 8.20 11.56
N LEU A 110 3.80 7.01 11.27
CA LEU A 110 4.55 5.76 11.34
C LEU A 110 5.61 5.71 10.21
N PRO A 111 6.91 5.70 10.53
CA PRO A 111 7.97 5.87 9.52
C PRO A 111 8.13 4.68 8.56
N PHE A 112 7.51 3.54 8.91
CA PHE A 112 7.59 2.28 8.16
C PHE A 112 6.33 1.96 7.34
N MET A 113 5.31 2.81 7.40
CA MET A 113 4.07 2.63 6.63
C MET A 113 4.14 3.47 5.35
N PRO A 114 3.69 2.94 4.18
CA PRO A 114 3.32 3.79 3.08
C PRO A 114 2.33 4.87 3.57
N LEU A 115 2.59 6.13 3.20
CA LEU A 115 1.79 7.26 3.64
C LEU A 115 1.10 7.90 2.44
N GLN A 116 -0.23 7.85 2.42
CA GLN A 116 -1.01 8.62 1.46
C GLN A 116 -1.17 10.07 1.96
N ILE A 117 -0.88 11.01 1.07
CA ILE A 117 -1.00 12.43 1.30
C ILE A 117 -1.97 12.98 0.26
N THR A 118 -3.03 13.64 0.71
CA THR A 118 -3.94 14.41 -0.17
C THR A 118 -3.63 15.88 -0.01
N GLN A 119 -3.37 16.57 -1.11
CA GLN A 119 -3.10 18.00 -1.14
C GLN A 119 -3.97 18.69 -2.18
N PRO A 120 -4.43 19.93 -1.92
CA PRO A 120 -5.03 20.74 -2.97
C PRO A 120 -3.97 21.04 -4.04
N PHE A 121 -4.36 20.88 -5.30
CA PHE A 121 -3.56 21.17 -6.49
C PHE A 121 -4.37 22.07 -7.43
N GLY A 122 -3.72 23.07 -8.03
CA GLY A 122 -4.35 24.02 -8.97
C GLY A 122 -4.04 25.48 -8.64
N GLU A 123 -4.23 26.35 -9.63
CA GLU A 123 -4.03 27.80 -9.52
C GLU A 123 -5.38 28.54 -9.47
N GLY A 124 -5.47 29.57 -8.61
CA GLY A 124 -6.66 30.43 -8.51
C GLY A 124 -7.86 29.74 -7.83
N ASN A 125 -9.05 29.89 -8.41
CA ASN A 125 -10.31 29.40 -7.84
C ASN A 125 -10.62 27.93 -8.13
N VAL A 126 -9.74 27.23 -8.87
CA VAL A 126 -9.90 25.80 -9.18
C VAL A 126 -8.85 25.04 -8.39
N GLN A 127 -9.23 24.55 -7.21
CA GLN A 127 -8.45 23.56 -6.48
C GLN A 127 -9.07 22.18 -6.72
N VAL A 128 -8.25 21.25 -7.19
CA VAL A 128 -8.55 19.83 -7.27
C VAL A 128 -7.68 19.10 -6.26
N GLY A 129 -8.23 18.10 -5.55
CA GLY A 129 -7.41 17.21 -4.75
C GLY A 129 -6.42 16.46 -5.64
N ALA A 130 -5.16 16.40 -5.23
CA ALA A 130 -4.15 15.49 -5.76
C ALA A 130 -3.64 14.61 -4.61
N ALA A 131 -3.68 13.29 -4.78
CA ALA A 131 -3.06 12.36 -3.84
C ALA A 131 -1.68 11.93 -4.32
N THR A 132 -0.78 11.69 -3.38
CA THR A 132 0.53 11.07 -3.58
C THR A 132 0.74 10.06 -2.47
N VAL A 133 1.33 8.91 -2.76
CA VAL A 133 1.76 7.95 -1.75
C VAL A 133 3.26 8.05 -1.58
N LEU A 134 3.73 8.30 -0.36
CA LEU A 134 5.14 8.20 -0.02
C LEU A 134 5.45 6.76 0.39
N LEU A 135 6.45 6.15 -0.24
CA LEU A 135 6.86 4.76 0.00
C LEU A 135 8.18 4.71 0.78
N PRO A 136 8.21 4.25 2.04
CA PRO A 136 9.47 4.14 2.75
C PRO A 136 10.35 3.05 2.12
N PHE A 137 11.63 3.35 1.86
CA PHE A 137 12.62 2.36 1.40
C PHE A 137 12.68 1.12 2.30
N ASN A 138 12.34 1.27 3.58
CA ASN A 138 12.33 0.17 4.54
C ASN A 138 11.37 -0.98 4.17
N ILE A 139 10.36 -0.73 3.32
CA ILE A 139 9.41 -1.77 2.88
C ILE A 139 10.12 -2.93 2.17
N VAL A 140 11.23 -2.66 1.47
CA VAL A 140 12.05 -3.68 0.81
C VAL A 140 12.61 -4.67 1.84
N PHE A 141 13.22 -4.15 2.91
CA PHE A 141 13.82 -5.01 3.94
C PHE A 141 12.78 -5.73 4.78
N GLU A 142 11.63 -5.07 4.98
CA GLU A 142 10.51 -5.70 5.66
C GLU A 142 9.90 -6.84 4.84
N ALA A 143 9.72 -6.66 3.54
CA ALA A 143 9.22 -7.72 2.66
C ALA A 143 10.12 -8.97 2.68
N ARG A 144 11.43 -8.79 2.83
CA ARG A 144 12.39 -9.90 2.99
C ARG A 144 12.29 -10.60 4.33
N LYS A 145 12.18 -9.82 5.41
CA LYS A 145 12.22 -10.35 6.78
C LYS A 145 10.86 -10.86 7.25
N SER A 146 9.79 -10.23 6.78
CA SER A 146 8.43 -10.34 7.29
C SER A 146 7.44 -10.09 6.13
N PRO A 147 7.41 -10.99 5.12
CA PRO A 147 6.65 -10.80 3.89
C PRO A 147 5.16 -10.59 4.15
N ILE A 148 4.56 -11.32 5.09
CA ILE A 148 3.14 -11.17 5.44
C ILE A 148 2.84 -9.77 5.97
N GLN A 149 3.68 -9.22 6.86
CA GLN A 149 3.52 -7.86 7.37
C GLN A 149 3.69 -6.82 6.28
N ALA A 150 4.70 -6.93 5.41
CA ALA A 150 4.86 -6.04 4.28
C ALA A 150 3.65 -6.07 3.34
N LEU A 151 3.13 -7.27 3.04
CA LEU A 151 1.93 -7.45 2.23
C LEU A 151 0.70 -6.81 2.90
N ALA A 152 0.55 -6.94 4.22
CA ALA A 152 -0.52 -6.27 4.96
C ALA A 152 -0.44 -4.74 4.84
N LYS A 153 0.77 -4.15 4.89
CA LYS A 153 0.97 -2.71 4.69
C LYS A 153 0.61 -2.27 3.28
N ILE A 154 0.94 -3.08 2.29
CA ILE A 154 0.56 -2.83 0.89
C ILE A 154 -0.95 -2.94 0.72
N ALA A 155 -1.64 -3.87 1.39
CA ALA A 155 -3.09 -3.95 1.38
C ALA A 155 -3.74 -2.69 1.98
N SER A 156 -3.21 -2.20 3.10
CA SER A 156 -3.64 -0.92 3.69
C SER A 156 -3.53 0.24 2.71
N MET A 157 -2.37 0.36 2.04
CA MET A 157 -2.12 1.38 1.03
C MET A 157 -3.05 1.23 -0.18
N ALA A 158 -3.21 0.01 -0.69
CA ALA A 158 -4.07 -0.28 -1.84
C ALA A 158 -5.53 0.09 -1.56
N SER A 159 -6.02 -0.15 -0.35
CA SER A 159 -7.36 0.29 0.06
C SER A 159 -7.51 1.81 0.03
N GLN A 160 -6.52 2.55 0.54
CA GLN A 160 -6.59 4.02 0.54
C GLN A 160 -6.46 4.62 -0.88
N MET A 161 -5.66 3.98 -1.75
CA MET A 161 -5.60 4.35 -3.17
C MET A 161 -6.93 4.09 -3.86
N SER A 162 -7.60 2.97 -3.55
CA SER A 162 -8.94 2.67 -4.04
C SER A 162 -9.97 3.70 -3.57
N ASP A 163 -9.93 4.11 -2.32
CA ASP A 163 -10.81 5.16 -1.81
C ASP A 163 -10.64 6.49 -2.54
N TYR A 164 -9.39 6.86 -2.85
CA TYR A 164 -9.10 8.11 -3.53
C TYR A 164 -9.74 8.20 -4.91
N VAL A 165 -9.62 7.15 -5.72
CA VAL A 165 -10.19 7.14 -7.08
C VAL A 165 -11.69 6.93 -7.11
N ASN A 166 -12.28 6.58 -5.97
CA ASN A 166 -13.72 6.47 -5.77
C ASN A 166 -14.31 7.70 -5.07
N ASP A 167 -13.59 8.84 -5.07
CA ASP A 167 -14.01 10.11 -4.48
C ASP A 167 -14.37 10.03 -2.99
N ARG A 168 -13.73 9.13 -2.24
CA ARG A 168 -13.95 8.96 -0.78
C ARG A 168 -12.97 9.74 0.08
N TYR A 169 -12.13 10.58 -0.53
CA TYR A 169 -11.12 11.37 0.16
C TYR A 169 -11.71 12.45 1.08
N ASP A 170 -12.99 12.81 0.90
CA ASP A 170 -13.73 13.72 1.78
C ASP A 170 -14.03 13.12 3.17
N TYR A 171 -13.82 11.82 3.33
CA TYR A 171 -14.07 11.04 4.55
C TYR A 171 -12.76 10.47 5.12
N PRO A 172 -11.81 11.31 5.57
CA PRO A 172 -10.43 10.88 5.87
C PRO A 172 -10.35 9.87 7.02
N ASN A 173 -11.28 9.92 7.98
CA ASN A 173 -11.31 8.96 9.08
C ASN A 173 -11.73 7.57 8.59
N GLU A 174 -12.72 7.51 7.71
CA GLU A 174 -13.22 6.29 7.11
C GLU A 174 -12.17 5.66 6.18
N VAL A 175 -11.43 6.49 5.43
CA VAL A 175 -10.30 6.05 4.61
C VAL A 175 -9.20 5.42 5.49
N ALA A 176 -8.84 6.07 6.60
CA ALA A 176 -7.86 5.55 7.53
C ALA A 176 -8.35 4.23 8.18
N GLN A 177 -9.60 4.17 8.63
CA GLN A 177 -10.19 2.96 9.23
C GLN A 177 -10.22 1.79 8.25
N ARG A 178 -10.63 2.01 7.00
CA ARG A 178 -10.54 0.98 5.95
C ARG A 178 -9.12 0.51 5.75
N GLY A 179 -8.16 1.42 5.63
CA GLY A 179 -6.75 1.07 5.49
C GLY A 179 -6.25 0.17 6.64
N VAL A 180 -6.62 0.46 7.89
CA VAL A 180 -6.23 -0.38 9.04
C VAL A 180 -6.99 -1.72 9.02
N ALA A 181 -8.26 -1.74 8.63
CA ALA A 181 -9.04 -2.96 8.50
C ALA A 181 -8.51 -3.88 7.39
N SER A 182 -8.02 -3.34 6.26
CA SER A 182 -7.35 -4.14 5.21
C SER A 182 -6.02 -4.73 5.68
N TYR A 183 -5.29 -3.98 6.50
CA TYR A 183 -4.07 -4.47 7.15
C TYR A 183 -4.40 -5.66 8.06
N ALA A 184 -5.38 -5.49 8.94
CA ALA A 184 -5.90 -6.54 9.81
C ALA A 184 -6.37 -7.77 9.03
N HIS A 185 -7.04 -7.58 7.88
CA HIS A 185 -7.55 -8.66 7.03
C HIS A 185 -6.47 -9.65 6.59
N ILE A 186 -5.30 -9.14 6.18
CA ILE A 186 -4.16 -9.99 5.82
C ILE A 186 -3.61 -10.72 7.06
N LEU A 187 -3.46 -10.01 8.18
CA LEU A 187 -2.92 -10.58 9.42
C LEU A 187 -3.79 -11.68 10.02
N ASP A 188 -5.11 -11.49 10.05
CA ASP A 188 -6.09 -12.46 10.50
C ASP A 188 -6.13 -13.70 9.57
N LYS A 189 -6.09 -13.49 8.25
CA LYS A 189 -5.98 -14.61 7.31
C LYS A 189 -4.67 -15.38 7.52
N ALA A 190 -3.56 -14.69 7.74
CA ALA A 190 -2.26 -15.33 7.99
C ALA A 190 -2.21 -16.10 9.32
N SER A 191 -2.77 -15.56 10.40
CA SER A 191 -2.78 -16.21 11.73
C SER A 191 -3.53 -17.54 11.74
N ARG A 192 -4.52 -17.69 10.85
CA ARG A 192 -5.29 -18.93 10.66
C ARG A 192 -4.61 -19.94 9.71
N LEU A 193 -3.81 -19.45 8.77
CA LEU A 193 -3.18 -20.28 7.73
C LEU A 193 -1.78 -20.78 8.11
N TYR A 194 -1.07 -20.06 8.97
CA TYR A 194 0.34 -20.33 9.27
C TYR A 194 0.57 -20.43 10.78
N ASP A 195 0.72 -21.64 11.31
CA ASP A 195 0.85 -21.90 12.77
C ASP A 195 2.06 -21.20 13.44
N ASP A 196 3.12 -21.01 12.67
CA ASP A 196 4.36 -20.35 13.08
C ASP A 196 4.33 -18.82 12.90
N PHE A 197 3.27 -18.27 12.29
CA PHE A 197 3.09 -16.82 12.20
C PHE A 197 2.77 -16.24 13.59
N LYS A 198 3.54 -15.24 14.01
CA LYS A 198 3.36 -14.56 15.29
C LYS A 198 3.07 -13.08 15.04
N LEU A 199 1.93 -12.65 15.55
CA LEU A 199 1.54 -11.25 15.61
C LEU A 199 2.42 -10.51 16.61
N ARG A 200 2.85 -9.31 16.23
CA ARG A 200 3.48 -8.35 17.15
C ARG A 200 2.42 -7.80 18.13
N PRO A 201 2.80 -7.28 19.31
CA PRO A 201 1.83 -6.75 20.27
C PRO A 201 0.91 -5.66 19.68
N ASP A 202 1.46 -4.76 18.87
CA ASP A 202 0.69 -3.73 18.15
C ASP A 202 -0.29 -4.33 17.13
N GLU A 203 0.06 -5.45 16.51
CA GLU A 203 -0.81 -6.16 15.57
C GLU A 203 -1.94 -6.92 16.28
N GLN A 204 -1.68 -7.43 17.49
CA GLN A 204 -2.71 -8.05 18.33
C GLN A 204 -3.76 -7.01 18.72
N GLU A 205 -3.33 -5.82 19.18
CA GLU A 205 -4.24 -4.72 19.49
C GLU A 205 -5.09 -4.33 18.27
N ILE A 206 -4.49 -4.23 17.08
CA ILE A 206 -5.24 -3.95 15.85
C ILE A 206 -6.32 -5.01 15.57
N LEU A 207 -6.00 -6.30 15.78
CA LEU A 207 -6.96 -7.39 15.59
C LEU A 207 -8.03 -7.44 16.68
N GLU A 208 -7.82 -6.86 17.86
CA GLU A 208 -8.90 -6.68 18.84
C GLU A 208 -9.95 -5.67 18.35
N TYR A 209 -9.51 -4.62 17.64
CA TYR A 209 -10.42 -3.63 17.04
C TYR A 209 -11.04 -4.10 15.71
N PHE A 210 -10.32 -4.93 14.95
CA PHE A 210 -10.76 -5.44 13.64
C PHE A 210 -10.63 -6.98 13.57
N PRO A 211 -11.40 -7.73 14.39
CA PRO A 211 -11.24 -9.18 14.53
C PRO A 211 -11.52 -9.97 13.25
N ASP A 212 -12.38 -9.44 12.38
CA ASP A 212 -12.74 -10.04 11.08
C ASP A 212 -12.15 -9.22 9.92
N GLY A 213 -11.08 -8.45 10.16
CA GLY A 213 -10.45 -7.60 9.16
C GLY A 213 -11.43 -6.55 8.61
N ILE A 214 -11.58 -6.49 7.29
CA ILE A 214 -12.49 -5.53 6.62
C ILE A 214 -13.95 -5.76 7.01
N ASP A 215 -14.33 -6.98 7.35
CA ASP A 215 -15.71 -7.34 7.71
C ASP A 215 -16.12 -6.85 9.10
N SER A 216 -15.16 -6.36 9.89
CA SER A 216 -15.43 -5.68 11.17
C SER A 216 -16.07 -4.29 10.97
N LEU A 217 -16.00 -3.74 9.75
CA LEU A 217 -16.56 -2.42 9.44
C LEU A 217 -18.05 -2.51 9.04
N PRO A 218 -18.83 -1.43 9.25
CA PRO A 218 -20.19 -1.34 8.72
C PRO A 218 -20.26 -1.49 7.20
N ASP A 219 -21.34 -2.06 6.66
CA ASP A 219 -21.54 -2.27 5.22
C ASP A 219 -21.21 -1.08 4.31
N TYR A 220 -21.66 0.11 4.70
CA TYR A 220 -21.43 1.33 3.92
C TYR A 220 -19.94 1.71 3.86
N MET A 221 -19.14 1.28 4.84
CA MET A 221 -17.71 1.47 4.86
C MET A 221 -16.95 0.36 4.13
N ARG A 222 -17.50 -0.86 3.99
CA ARG A 222 -16.78 -2.02 3.45
C ARG A 222 -16.56 -1.98 1.95
N ARG A 223 -17.61 -1.71 1.18
CA ARG A 223 -17.58 -1.89 -0.27
C ARG A 223 -16.88 -0.72 -0.94
N PRO A 224 -15.80 -0.91 -1.71
CA PRO A 224 -15.37 0.12 -2.66
C PRO A 224 -16.52 0.30 -3.66
N GLY A 225 -16.97 1.54 -3.83
CA GLY A 225 -18.02 1.84 -4.77
C GLY A 225 -17.36 2.14 -6.10
N ILE A 226 -16.96 1.11 -6.87
CA ILE A 226 -16.85 1.06 -8.36
C ILE A 226 -15.89 -0.07 -8.81
N ASN A 227 -16.35 -0.83 -9.82
CA ASN A 227 -15.60 -1.77 -10.65
C ASN A 227 -14.26 -1.18 -11.13
N GLY A 228 -13.15 -1.92 -11.03
CA GLY A 228 -11.81 -1.55 -11.55
C GLY A 228 -11.69 -1.22 -13.05
N ASN A 229 -12.81 -1.10 -13.78
CA ASN A 229 -12.93 -0.68 -15.17
C ASN A 229 -13.39 0.78 -15.35
N GLN A 230 -13.71 1.48 -14.26
CA GLN A 230 -14.19 2.87 -14.31
C GLN A 230 -13.35 3.77 -13.41
N ILE A 231 -12.05 3.88 -13.69
CA ILE A 231 -11.42 5.19 -13.52
C ILE A 231 -12.07 6.04 -14.63
N SER A 232 -13.19 6.68 -14.32
CA SER A 232 -13.87 7.59 -15.24
C SER A 232 -12.85 8.62 -15.69
N ASN A 233 -12.35 8.48 -16.93
CA ASN A 233 -11.41 9.36 -17.63
C ASN A 233 -10.97 10.53 -16.74
N PHE A 234 -9.96 10.28 -15.90
CA PHE A 234 -9.42 11.33 -15.02
C PHE A 234 -8.75 12.35 -15.95
N ARG A 235 -9.57 13.31 -16.40
CA ARG A 235 -9.28 14.55 -17.12
C ARG A 235 -7.95 14.55 -17.87
N MET A 236 -7.91 13.90 -19.02
CA MET A 236 -7.08 14.39 -20.13
C MET A 236 -7.82 15.59 -20.74
N ASN A 237 -7.63 16.77 -20.18
CA ASN A 237 -7.86 18.06 -20.84
C ASN A 237 -6.83 19.04 -20.29
#